data_AF-A0A7H0Y2T2-F1
#
_entry.id   AF-A0A7H0Y2T2-F1
#
_cell.length_a   1.000
_cell.length_b   1.000
_cell.length_c   1.000
_cell.angle_alpha   90.00
_cell.angle_beta   90.00
_cell.angle_gamma   90.00
#
_symmetry.space_group_name_H-M   'P 1'
#
loop_
_entity.id
_entity.type
_entity.pdbx_description
1 polymer ?
#
loop_
_entity_poly.entity_id
_entity_poly.type
_entity_poly.pdbx_seq_one_letter_code
_entity_poly.pdbx_strand_id
1 'polypeptide(L)' 'MRIKVSDHARTRCEQSNVGVGRLIKEVAAIPNIVGKISWKTKFGVIVVERVNEGLLLIKTFIARFKYRGKQYHKGCRTN' A
#
# COMPACT_ATOMS: atom_id res chain seq x y z
N MET A 1 6.67 6.23 14.25
CA MET A 1 5.83 6.51 13.05
C MET A 1 4.46 5.85 13.24
N ARG A 2 3.35 6.59 13.13
CA ARG A 2 1.99 6.03 13.17
C ARG A 2 1.54 5.65 11.76
N ILE A 3 0.87 4.51 11.60
CA ILE A 3 0.32 4.06 10.31
C ILE A 3 -1.20 3.97 10.43
N LYS A 4 -1.91 4.75 9.61
CA LYS A 4 -3.36 4.65 9.44
C LYS A 4 -3.69 3.92 8.13
N VAL A 5 -4.81 3.21 8.13
CA VAL A 5 -5.33 2.51 6.96
C VAL A 5 -6.69 3.10 6.65
N SER A 6 -6.85 3.62 5.44
CA SER A 6 -8.13 4.19 4.99
C SER A 6 -9.21 3.11 4.94
N ASP A 7 -10.48 3.51 5.07
CA ASP A 7 -11.61 2.58 4.95
C ASP A 7 -11.64 1.93 3.58
N HIS A 8 -11.32 2.70 2.54
CA HIS A 8 -11.15 2.17 1.19
C HIS A 8 -10.08 1.06 1.14
N ALA A 9 -8.91 1.28 1.74
CA ALA A 9 -7.89 0.25 1.81
C ALA A 9 -8.40 -0.99 2.57
N ARG A 10 -9.10 -0.82 3.71
CA ARG A 10 -9.68 -1.94 4.48
C ARG A 10 -10.64 -2.78 3.62
N THR A 11 -11.59 -2.14 2.93
CA THR A 11 -12.52 -2.81 2.02
C THR A 11 -11.78 -3.59 0.93
N ARG A 12 -10.74 -3.01 0.34
CA ARG A 12 -9.93 -3.70 -0.69
C ARG A 12 -9.20 -4.91 -0.15
N CYS A 13 -8.77 -4.86 1.10
CA CYS A 13 -8.07 -5.95 1.78
C CYS A 13 -9.01 -7.13 2.04
N GLU A 14 -10.20 -6.84 2.55
CA GLU A 14 -11.27 -7.81 2.76
C GLU A 14 -11.67 -8.51 1.44
N GLN A 15 -11.96 -7.74 0.39
CA GLN A 15 -12.25 -8.26 -0.96
C GLN A 15 -11.15 -9.14 -1.55
N SER A 16 -9.92 -8.98 -1.06
CA SER A 16 -8.74 -9.68 -1.57
C SER A 16 -8.24 -10.79 -0.64
N ASN A 17 -8.96 -11.04 0.46
CA ASN A 17 -8.55 -11.95 1.54
C ASN A 17 -7.12 -11.66 2.05
N VAL A 18 -6.79 -10.39 2.25
CA VAL A 18 -5.50 -9.93 2.79
C VAL A 18 -5.73 -9.24 4.13
N GLY A 19 -5.07 -9.71 5.18
CA GLY A 19 -5.21 -9.10 6.51
C GLY A 19 -4.59 -7.69 6.59
N VAL A 20 -5.32 -6.74 7.18
CA VAL A 20 -4.87 -5.34 7.32
C VAL A 20 -3.56 -5.22 8.11
N GLY A 21 -3.41 -6.00 9.17
CA GLY A 21 -2.17 -6.05 9.96
C GLY A 21 -0.93 -6.44 9.14
N ARG A 22 -1.11 -7.16 8.03
CA ARG A 22 -0.01 -7.53 7.14
C ARG A 22 0.50 -6.34 6.34
N LEU A 23 -0.39 -5.45 5.88
CA LEU A 23 -0.01 -4.23 5.17
C LEU A 23 0.72 -3.27 6.10
N ILE A 24 0.27 -3.15 7.35
CA ILE A 24 0.92 -2.33 8.35
C ILE A 24 2.36 -2.80 8.57
N LYS A 25 2.59 -4.11 8.68
CA LYS A 25 3.94 -4.70 8.81
C LYS A 25 4.81 -4.42 7.58
N GLU A 26 4.27 -4.59 6.36
CA GLU A 26 5.00 -4.31 5.11
C GLU A 26 5.38 -2.82 5.01
N VAL A 27 4.44 -1.91 5.31
CA VAL A 27 4.68 -0.47 5.26
C VAL A 27 5.66 -0.01 6.33
N ALA A 28 5.60 -0.58 7.53
CA ALA A 28 6.55 -0.27 8.60
C ALA A 28 8.00 -0.65 8.24
N ALA A 29 8.19 -1.60 7.33
CA ALA A 29 9.51 -2.02 6.86
C ALA A 29 10.07 -1.14 5.71
N ILE A 30 9.30 -0.19 5.19
CA ILE A 30 9.75 0.68 4.09
C ILE A 30 10.57 1.84 4.68
N PRO A 31 11.87 1.95 4.37
CA PRO A 31 12.67 3.07 4.82
C PRO A 31 12.28 4.35 4.08
N ASN A 32 12.25 5.48 4.80
CA ASN A 32 12.20 6.83 4.23
C ASN A 32 11.13 7.06 3.15
N ILE A 33 9.86 6.86 3.52
CA ILE A 33 8.74 7.24 2.67
C ILE A 33 8.68 8.77 2.56
N VAL A 34 8.90 9.30 1.37
CA VAL A 34 8.75 10.73 1.07
C VAL A 34 7.55 10.92 0.15
N GLY A 35 6.59 11.73 0.59
CA GLY A 35 5.35 11.96 -0.16
C GLY A 35 4.54 10.68 -0.37
N LYS A 36 4.00 10.52 -1.59
CA LYS A 36 3.17 9.39 -2.00
C LYS A 36 3.98 8.38 -2.81
N ILE A 37 3.93 7.11 -2.42
CA ILE A 37 4.61 6.01 -3.09
C ILE A 37 3.67 4.82 -3.37
N SER A 38 4.06 4.01 -4.35
CA SER A 38 3.45 2.71 -4.63
C SER A 38 4.45 1.60 -4.33
N TRP A 39 4.12 0.76 -3.34
CA TRP A 39 4.98 -0.32 -2.87
C TRP A 39 4.46 -1.69 -3.32
N LYS A 40 5.28 -2.42 -4.07
CA LYS A 40 4.92 -3.77 -4.57
C LYS A 40 5.25 -4.83 -3.53
N THR A 41 4.28 -5.70 -3.24
CA THR A 41 4.43 -6.87 -2.36
C THR A 41 4.10 -8.16 -3.12
N LYS A 42 4.26 -9.30 -2.46
CA LYS A 42 3.81 -10.59 -3.00
C LYS A 42 2.28 -10.69 -3.17
N PHE A 43 1.51 -9.83 -2.50
CA PHE A 43 0.04 -9.83 -2.51
C PHE A 43 -0.56 -8.80 -3.45
N GLY A 44 0.20 -7.81 -3.88
CA GLY A 44 -0.33 -6.71 -4.69
C GLY A 44 0.51 -5.45 -4.59
N VAL A 45 -0.12 -4.30 -4.76
CA VAL A 45 0.49 -2.98 -4.62
C VAL A 45 -0.19 -2.23 -3.48
N ILE A 46 0.61 -1.69 -2.56
CA ILE A 46 0.18 -0.82 -1.48
C ILE A 46 0.45 0.61 -1.92
N VAL A 47 -0.56 1.48 -1.90
CA VAL A 47 -0.35 2.92 -2.08
C VAL A 47 -0.29 3.56 -0.71
N VAL A 48 0.83 4.19 -0.42
CA VAL A 48 1.11 4.83 0.86
C VAL A 48 1.49 6.28 0.63
N GLU A 49 1.06 7.12 1.56
CA GLU A 49 1.38 8.55 1.55
C GLU A 49 1.82 8.98 2.94
N ARG A 50 2.92 9.74 2.99
CA ARG A 50 3.32 10.47 4.18
C ARG A 50 2.47 11.72 4.30
N VAL A 51 1.57 11.72 5.28
CA VAL A 51 0.68 12.85 5.56
C VAL A 51 1.44 13.95 6.30
N ASN A 52 2.30 13.56 7.25
CA ASN A 52 3.22 14.45 7.95
C ASN A 52 4.39 13.64 8.53
N GLU A 53 5.25 14.28 9.33
CA GLU A 53 6.47 13.64 9.84
C GLU A 53 6.23 12.37 10.66
N GLY A 54 5.09 12.28 11.36
CA GLY A 54 4.75 11.19 12.26
C GLY A 54 3.65 10.25 11.75
N LEU A 55 3.09 10.49 10.56
CA LEU A 55 1.91 9.76 10.06
C LEU A 55 2.08 9.31 8.61
N LEU A 56 1.95 8.00 8.42
CA LEU A 56 1.74 7.36 7.12
C LEU A 56 0.27 6.95 6.97
N LEU A 57 -0.29 7.16 5.79
CA LEU A 57 -1.62 6.73 5.41
C LEU A 57 -1.52 5.71 4.28
N ILE A 58 -2.01 4.49 4.53
CA ILE A 58 -2.28 3.51 3.48
C ILE A 58 -3.57 3.93 2.79
N LYS A 59 -3.45 4.47 1.57
CA LYS A 59 -4.60 4.98 0.80
C LYS A 59 -5.40 3.88 0.13
N THR A 60 -4.74 2.88 -0.44
CA THR A 60 -5.40 1.75 -1.10
C THR A 60 -4.49 0.53 -1.18
N PHE A 61 -5.11 -0.62 -1.45
CA PHE A 61 -4.46 -1.86 -1.79
C PHE A 61 -5.03 -2.41 -3.11
N ILE A 62 -4.15 -2.78 -4.03
CA ILE A 62 -4.52 -3.36 -5.31
C ILE A 62 -3.98 -4.77 -5.38
N ALA A 63 -4.87 -5.76 -5.30
CA ALA A 63 -4.50 -7.16 -5.26
C ALA A 63 -3.76 -7.62 -6.52
N ARG A 64 -2.85 -8.58 -6.31
CA ARG A 64 -1.99 -9.17 -7.33
C ARG A 64 -2.76 -9.65 -8.56
N PHE A 65 -3.92 -10.30 -8.35
CA PHE A 65 -4.73 -10.88 -9.42
C PHE A 65 -5.37 -9.83 -10.35
N LYS A 66 -5.48 -8.57 -9.92
CA LYS A 66 -5.96 -7.47 -10.79
C LYS A 66 -4.95 -7.10 -11.88
N TYR A 67 -3.71 -7.58 -11.77
CA TYR A 67 -2.63 -7.37 -12.75
C TYR A 67 -2.40 -8.59 -13.66
N ARG A 68 -3.33 -9.56 -13.74
CA ARG A 68 -3.20 -10.70 -14.68
C ARG A 68 -2.94 -10.17 -16.10
N GLY A 69 -1.80 -10.54 -16.69
CA GLY A 69 -1.36 -10.12 -18.03
C GLY A 69 -0.64 -8.77 -18.12
N LYS A 70 -0.43 -8.04 -17.01
CA LYS A 70 0.29 -6.77 -16.99
C LYS A 70 1.52 -6.83 -16.08
N GLN A 71 2.62 -6.19 -16.49
CA GLN A 71 3.84 -6.15 -15.69
C GLN A 71 3.58 -5.36 -14.39
N TYR A 72 4.04 -5.91 -13.27
CA TYR A 72 4.04 -5.21 -11.98
C TYR A 72 5.14 -4.15 -12.00
N HIS A 73 4.84 -2.95 -12.46
CA HIS A 73 5.80 -1.86 -12.36
C HIS A 73 5.98 -1.50 -10.87
N LYS A 74 7.15 -1.86 -10.31
CA LYS A 74 7.63 -1.31 -9.04
C LYS A 74 7.72 0.20 -9.23
N GLY A 75 6.97 0.98 -8.46
CA GLY A 75 7.09 2.43 -8.45
C GLY A 75 6.61 3.15 -9.71
N CYS A 76 5.42 2.82 -10.25
CA CYS A 76 4.78 3.77 -11.15
C CYS A 76 4.47 5.06 -10.38
N ARG A 77 5.39 6.02 -10.53
CA ARG A 77 5.17 7.46 -10.41
C ARG A 77 3.80 7.76 -11.01
N THR A 78 2.85 8.10 -10.15
CA THR A 78 1.79 9.00 -10.59
C THR A 78 2.42 10.38 -10.55
N ASN A 79 2.58 11.00 -11.73
CA ASN A 79 2.87 12.42 -11.86
C ASN A 79 1.94 13.26 -10.98
#